data_AF-A0A418VP35-F1
#
_entry.id   AF-A0A418VP35-F1
#
_cell.length_a   1.000
_cell.length_b   1.000
_cell.length_c   1.000
_cell.angle_alpha   90.00
_cell.angle_beta   90.00
_cell.angle_gamma   90.00
#
_symmetry.space_group_name_H-M   'P 1'
#
loop_
_entity.id
_entity.type
_entity.pdbx_description
1 polymer ?
#
loop_
_entity_poly.entity_id
_entity_poly.type
_entity_poly.pdbx_seq_one_letter_code
_entity_poly.pdbx_strand_id
1 'polypeptide(L)'
;MRIVPTTAVDWDQARLTALDLHAEAERLATRAEMDNIAARRTLQRAIADVVQAHKRCPVKECRRARACCTPQICAAQPMERPTERQWQIIDALYADIQRRRRDAALALCGGGDQAGPRASGKVR
;
A
#
# COMPACT_ATOMS: atom_id res chain seq x y z
N MET A 1 26.09 55.20 24.68
CA MET A 1 25.77 54.55 23.40
C MET A 1 25.19 53.19 23.73
N ARG A 2 23.85 53.06 23.72
CA ARG A 2 23.17 51.81 24.09
C ARG A 2 23.14 50.89 22.87
N ILE A 3 23.89 49.79 22.93
CA ILE A 3 23.75 48.68 22.00
C ILE A 3 22.68 47.76 22.59
N VAL A 4 21.52 47.68 21.93
CA VAL A 4 20.38 46.81 22.24
C VAL A 4 20.40 45.66 21.21
N PRO A 5 20.05 44.41 21.60
CA PRO A 5 20.93 43.27 21.38
C PRO A 5 20.70 42.50 20.07
N THR A 6 21.81 42.02 19.50
CA THR A 6 21.97 41.17 18.31
C THR A 6 21.23 39.82 18.40
N THR A 7 20.83 39.38 19.59
CA THR A 7 20.25 38.05 19.84
C THR A 7 18.82 37.90 19.34
N ALA A 8 18.02 38.97 19.30
CA ALA A 8 16.64 38.89 18.81
C ALA A 8 16.58 38.65 17.28
N VAL A 9 17.51 39.26 16.54
CA VAL A 9 17.64 39.09 15.08
C VAL A 9 18.05 37.66 14.74
N ASP A 10 18.92 37.03 15.55
CA ASP A 10 19.32 35.64 15.36
C ASP A 10 18.16 34.66 15.58
N TRP A 11 17.29 34.91 16.56
CA TRP A 11 16.10 34.09 16.81
C TRP A 11 15.03 34.24 15.72
N ASP A 12 14.81 35.47 15.25
CA ASP A 12 13.87 35.71 14.15
C ASP A 12 14.36 35.06 12.85
N GLN A 13 15.66 35.16 12.56
CA GLN A 13 16.26 34.50 11.40
C GLN A 13 16.21 32.96 11.52
N ALA A 14 16.49 32.42 12.70
CA ALA A 14 16.39 30.98 12.95
C ALA A 14 14.94 30.49 12.79
N ARG A 15 13.97 31.27 13.28
CA ARG A 15 12.54 30.96 13.13
C ARG A 15 12.10 30.97 11.68
N LEU A 16 12.47 31.99 10.91
CA LEU A 16 12.14 32.06 9.47
C LEU A 16 12.75 30.87 8.71
N THR A 17 14.02 30.57 8.97
CA THR A 17 14.70 29.40 8.38
C THR A 17 13.99 28.08 8.73
N ALA A 18 13.55 27.91 9.98
CA ALA A 18 12.81 26.72 10.38
C ALA A 18 11.44 26.60 9.67
N LEU A 19 10.74 27.73 9.46
CA LEU A 19 9.48 27.77 8.72
C LEU A 19 9.69 27.43 7.24
N ASP A 20 10.74 27.95 6.61
CA ASP A 20 11.08 27.64 5.22
C ASP A 20 11.41 26.16 5.02
N LEU A 21 12.23 25.59 5.92
CA LEU A 21 12.55 24.16 5.92
C LEU A 21 11.30 23.30 6.12
N HIS A 22 10.39 23.72 6.99
CA HIS A 22 9.13 23.01 7.22
C HIS A 22 8.24 23.03 5.96
N ALA A 23 8.07 24.21 5.35
CA ALA A 23 7.30 24.36 4.12
C ALA A 23 7.91 23.58 2.94
N GLU A 24 9.24 23.48 2.88
CA GLU A 24 9.92 22.63 1.90
C GLU A 24 9.70 21.14 2.17
N ALA A 25 9.77 20.70 3.43
CA ALA A 25 9.49 19.32 3.81
C ALA A 25 8.05 18.91 3.48
N GLU A 26 7.05 19.78 3.73
CA GLU A 26 5.65 19.53 3.37
C GLU A 26 5.46 19.40 1.85
N ARG A 27 6.14 20.24 1.06
CA ARG A 27 6.10 20.16 -0.40
C ARG A 27 6.70 18.85 -0.91
N LEU A 28 7.82 18.42 -0.35
CA LEU A 28 8.47 17.15 -0.70
C LEU A 28 7.60 15.95 -0.30
N ALA A 29 7.00 15.97 0.90
CA ALA A 29 6.08 14.94 1.36
C ALA A 29 4.86 14.82 0.43
N THR A 30 4.27 15.95 0.05
CA THR A 30 3.15 16.00 -0.90
C THR A 30 3.53 15.40 -2.26
N ARG A 31 4.70 15.76 -2.80
CA ARG A 31 5.18 15.19 -4.07
C ARG A 31 5.39 13.67 -3.95
N ALA A 32 6.02 13.20 -2.89
CA ALA A 32 6.23 11.78 -2.65
C ALA A 32 4.90 11.01 -2.55
N GLU A 33 3.87 11.58 -1.92
CA GLU A 33 2.53 10.99 -1.88
C GLU A 33 1.90 10.89 -3.28
N MET A 34 2.01 11.94 -4.10
CA MET A 34 1.53 11.91 -5.48
C MET A 34 2.24 10.84 -6.32
N ASP A 35 3.56 10.71 -6.18
CA ASP A 35 4.35 9.69 -6.87
C ASP A 35 3.93 8.28 -6.43
N ASN A 36 3.68 8.08 -5.15
CA ASN A 36 3.16 6.82 -4.61
C ASN A 36 1.76 6.48 -5.16
N ILE A 37 0.86 7.46 -5.28
CA ILE A 37 -0.45 7.28 -5.91
C ILE A 37 -0.30 6.90 -7.38
N ALA A 38 0.58 7.58 -8.12
CA ALA A 38 0.86 7.28 -9.51
C ALA A 38 1.42 5.86 -9.68
N ALA A 39 2.40 5.47 -8.85
CA ALA A 39 2.99 4.12 -8.83
C ALA A 39 1.93 3.05 -8.56
N ARG A 40 1.06 3.25 -7.56
CA ARG A 40 -0.07 2.33 -7.26
C ARG A 40 -1.00 2.17 -8.45
N ARG A 41 -1.40 3.27 -9.10
CA ARG A 41 -2.28 3.24 -10.28
C ARG A 41 -1.62 2.52 -11.46
N THR A 42 -0.31 2.68 -11.64
CA THR A 42 0.45 1.99 -12.69
C THR A 42 0.49 0.49 -12.41
N LEU A 43 0.76 0.07 -11.17
CA LEU A 43 0.74 -1.34 -10.78
C LEU A 43 -0.67 -1.95 -10.96
N GLN A 44 -1.72 -1.26 -10.52
CA GLN A 44 -3.10 -1.71 -10.69
C GLN A 44 -3.45 -1.92 -12.17
N ARG A 45 -3.05 -1.00 -13.05
CA ARG A 45 -3.22 -1.14 -14.50
C ARG A 45 -2.46 -2.34 -15.05
N ALA A 46 -1.19 -2.52 -14.66
CA ALA A 46 -0.40 -3.67 -15.09
C ALA A 46 -1.02 -5.01 -14.66
N ILE A 47 -1.58 -5.09 -13.45
CA ILE A 47 -2.30 -6.28 -12.98
C ILE A 47 -3.57 -6.51 -13.79
N ALA A 48 -4.40 -5.47 -13.97
CA ALA A 48 -5.64 -5.56 -14.74
C ALA A 48 -5.37 -6.03 -16.18
N ASP A 49 -4.31 -5.50 -16.78
CA ASP A 49 -3.82 -5.86 -18.09
C ASP A 49 -3.43 -7.34 -18.21
N VAL A 50 -2.69 -7.87 -17.22
CA VAL A 50 -2.33 -9.30 -17.15
C VAL A 50 -3.59 -10.16 -17.01
N VAL A 51 -4.54 -9.75 -16.16
CA VAL A 51 -5.82 -10.45 -15.98
C VAL A 51 -6.65 -10.44 -17.27
N GLN A 52 -6.72 -9.32 -17.97
CA GLN A 52 -7.46 -9.22 -19.24
C GLN A 52 -6.81 -10.06 -20.33
N ALA A 53 -5.47 -10.07 -20.42
CA ALA A 53 -4.77 -10.95 -21.34
C ALA A 53 -5.12 -12.42 -21.07
N HIS A 54 -5.14 -12.82 -19.80
CA HIS A 54 -5.52 -14.17 -19.38
C HIS A 54 -6.94 -14.56 -19.81
N LYS A 55 -7.91 -13.66 -19.67
CA LYS A 55 -9.30 -13.87 -20.13
C LYS A 55 -9.41 -14.06 -21.64
N ARG A 56 -8.54 -13.43 -22.42
CA ARG A 56 -8.52 -13.49 -23.89
C ARG A 56 -7.74 -14.69 -24.44
N CYS A 57 -7.07 -15.48 -23.59
CA CYS A 57 -6.34 -16.66 -24.05
C CYS A 57 -7.32 -17.75 -24.50
N PRO A 58 -7.15 -18.33 -25.71
CA PRO A 58 -8.04 -19.38 -26.22
C PRO A 58 -8.00 -20.66 -25.37
N VAL A 59 -6.90 -20.92 -24.66
CA VAL A 59 -6.75 -22.07 -23.76
C VAL A 59 -7.49 -21.86 -22.42
N LYS A 60 -7.80 -20.61 -22.06
CA LYS A 60 -8.18 -20.16 -20.71
C LYS A 60 -7.12 -20.60 -19.67
N GLU A 61 -6.98 -19.91 -18.55
CA GLU A 61 -6.00 -20.27 -17.49
C GLU A 61 -4.48 -20.18 -17.84
N CYS A 62 -4.08 -19.84 -19.06
CA CYS A 62 -2.67 -19.63 -19.43
C CYS A 62 -2.11 -18.36 -18.75
N ARG A 63 -1.26 -18.50 -17.72
CA ARG A 63 -0.59 -17.37 -17.02
C ARG A 63 0.27 -16.48 -17.94
N ARG A 64 0.66 -16.98 -19.11
CA ARG A 64 1.55 -16.30 -20.07
C ARG A 64 0.81 -15.45 -21.11
N ALA A 65 -0.51 -15.30 -21.05
CA ALA A 65 -1.35 -14.84 -22.16
C ALA A 65 -0.92 -13.55 -22.90
N ARG A 66 -0.19 -12.62 -22.27
CA ARG A 66 0.35 -11.41 -22.93
C ARG A 66 1.70 -11.62 -23.64
N ALA A 67 2.47 -12.63 -23.22
CA ALA A 67 3.81 -12.98 -23.74
C ALA A 67 3.82 -14.35 -24.45
N CYS A 68 2.64 -14.92 -24.74
CA CYS A 68 2.51 -16.23 -25.35
C CYS A 68 2.66 -16.10 -26.87
N CYS A 69 3.88 -16.27 -27.37
CA CYS A 69 4.16 -16.23 -28.82
C CYS A 69 3.67 -17.49 -29.57
N THR A 70 3.33 -18.56 -28.85
CA THR A 70 2.90 -19.85 -29.41
C THR A 70 1.67 -20.39 -28.69
N PRO A 71 0.47 -19.85 -28.96
CA PRO A 71 -0.77 -20.29 -28.32
C PRO A 71 -1.09 -21.78 -28.55
N GLN A 72 -0.55 -22.39 -29.61
CA GLN A 72 -0.70 -23.82 -29.92
C GLN A 72 0.07 -24.76 -28.97
N ILE A 73 1.01 -24.22 -28.18
CA ILE A 73 1.85 -24.99 -27.23
C ILE A 73 1.46 -24.68 -25.77
N CYS A 74 0.47 -23.80 -25.52
CA CYS A 74 0.00 -23.58 -24.14
C CYS A 74 -0.82 -24.81 -23.70
N ALA A 75 -0.14 -25.87 -23.28
CA ALA A 75 -0.75 -26.94 -22.50
C ALA A 75 -1.07 -26.34 -21.13
N ALA A 76 -2.34 -26.34 -20.74
CA ALA A 76 -2.72 -26.10 -19.36
C ALA A 76 -2.02 -27.18 -18.52
N GLN A 77 -0.93 -26.84 -17.86
CA GLN A 77 -0.37 -27.74 -16.87
C GLN A 77 -1.43 -27.88 -15.78
N PRO A 78 -1.92 -29.09 -15.50
CA PRO A 78 -2.78 -29.29 -14.35
C PRO A 78 -2.00 -28.80 -13.13
N MET A 79 -2.56 -27.81 -12.43
CA MET A 79 -2.04 -27.42 -11.13
C MET A 79 -2.22 -28.62 -10.23
N GLU A 80 -1.12 -29.32 -9.92
CA GLU A 80 -1.14 -30.36 -8.90
C GLU A 80 -1.71 -29.75 -7.63
N ARG A 81 -2.73 -30.40 -7.06
CA ARG A 81 -3.26 -29.95 -5.78
C ARG A 81 -2.13 -30.04 -4.77
N PRO A 82 -1.98 -29.03 -3.88
CA PRO A 82 -1.01 -29.12 -2.81
C PRO A 82 -1.22 -30.42 -2.03
N THR A 83 -0.13 -31.07 -1.65
CA THR A 83 -0.16 -32.22 -0.75
C THR A 83 -0.69 -31.78 0.62
N GLU A 84 -1.14 -32.72 1.44
CA GLU A 84 -1.63 -32.43 2.79
C GLU A 84 -0.60 -31.64 3.63
N ARG A 85 0.68 -31.99 3.52
CA ARG A 85 1.77 -31.25 4.16
C ARG A 85 1.91 -29.82 3.66
N GLN A 86 1.72 -29.60 2.35
CA GLN A 86 1.74 -28.26 1.78
C GLN A 86 0.52 -27.44 2.23
N TRP A 87 -0.65 -28.06 2.36
CA TRP A 87 -1.84 -27.40 2.94
C TRP A 87 -1.60 -26.94 4.37
N GLN A 88 -1.01 -27.79 5.22
CA GLN A 88 -0.67 -27.41 6.60
C GLN A 88 0.28 -26.20 6.66
N ILE A 89 1.25 -26.13 5.74
CA ILE A 89 2.16 -24.97 5.63
C ILE A 89 1.41 -23.72 5.19
N ILE A 90 0.54 -23.85 4.18
CA ILE A 90 -0.28 -22.74 3.68
C ILE A 90 -1.19 -22.21 4.79
N ASP A 91 -1.87 -23.08 5.53
CA ASP A 91 -2.76 -22.71 6.62
C ASP A 91 -2.01 -22.01 7.75
N ALA A 92 -0.83 -22.51 8.13
CA ALA A 92 0.02 -21.88 9.14
C ALA A 92 0.45 -20.47 8.72
N LEU A 93 0.87 -20.29 7.46
CA LEU A 93 1.26 -18.99 6.91
C LEU A 93 0.08 -18.01 6.89
N TYR A 94 -1.10 -18.46 6.46
CA TYR A 94 -2.30 -17.61 6.43
C TYR A 94 -2.76 -17.22 7.83
N ALA A 95 -2.69 -18.14 8.80
CA ALA A 95 -3.00 -17.84 10.19
C ALA A 95 -2.05 -16.77 10.76
N ASP A 96 -0.74 -16.86 10.46
CA ASP A 96 0.23 -15.85 10.90
C ASP A 96 -0.04 -14.48 10.27
N ILE A 97 -0.30 -14.43 8.96
CA ILE A 97 -0.64 -13.18 8.27
C ILE A 97 -1.91 -12.54 8.85
N GLN A 98 -2.95 -13.33 9.10
CA GLN A 98 -4.19 -12.83 9.69
C GLN A 98 -3.99 -12.32 11.11
N ARG A 99 -3.16 -13.00 11.92
CA ARG A 99 -2.80 -12.56 13.26
C ARG A 99 -2.11 -11.20 13.22
N ARG A 100 -1.06 -11.05 12.40
CA ARG A 100 -0.34 -9.78 12.24
C ARG A 100 -1.25 -8.63 11.79
N ARG A 101 -2.17 -8.89 10.86
CA ARG A 101 -3.16 -7.88 10.43
C ARG A 101 -4.09 -7.46 11.56
N ARG A 102 -4.52 -8.41 12.39
CA ARG A 102 -5.36 -8.14 13.55
C ARG A 102 -4.61 -7.32 14.60
N ASP A 103 -3.38 -7.70 14.90
CA ASP A 103 -2.53 -6.99 15.87
C ASP A 103 -2.23 -5.57 15.41
N ALA A 104 -1.91 -5.39 14.11
CA ALA A 104 -1.74 -4.07 13.52
C ALA A 104 -3.03 -3.24 13.58
N ALA A 105 -4.20 -3.82 13.30
CA ALA A 105 -5.47 -3.11 13.41
C ALA A 105 -5.79 -2.71 14.86
N LEU A 106 -5.51 -3.59 15.83
CA LEU A 106 -5.69 -3.29 17.25
C LEU A 106 -4.72 -2.20 17.73
N ALA A 107 -3.47 -2.21 17.26
CA ALA A 107 -2.50 -1.15 17.55
C ALA A 107 -2.94 0.21 17.00
N LEU A 108 -3.61 0.25 15.84
CA LEU A 108 -4.19 1.47 15.28
C LEU A 108 -5.44 1.93 16.06
N CYS A 109 -6.25 1.01 16.58
CA CYS A 109 -7.40 1.34 17.42
C CYS A 109 -7.02 1.76 18.84
N GLY A 110 -5.87 1.30 19.36
CA GLY A 110 -5.36 1.66 20.70
C GLY A 110 -4.79 3.08 20.82
N GLY A 111 -4.73 3.85 19.73
CA GLY A 111 -4.33 5.27 19.73
C GLY A 111 -5.50 6.25 19.72
N GLY A 112 -6.73 5.76 19.92
CA GLY A 112 -7.96 6.56 19.75
C GLY A 112 -8.96 6.34 20.87
N ASP A 113 -8.59 6.64 22.12
CA ASP A 113 -9.56 6.96 23.17
C ASP A 113 -10.22 8.32 22.86
N GLN A 114 -11.13 8.30 21.88
CA GLN A 114 -12.31 9.17 21.75
C GLN A 114 -12.99 8.93 20.39
N ALA A 115 -13.91 7.97 20.35
CA ALA A 115 -15.03 8.02 19.41
C ALA A 115 -16.23 7.30 20.04
N GLY A 116 -17.25 8.09 20.38
CA GLY A 116 -18.46 7.64 21.07
C GLY A 116 -19.30 6.61 20.30
N PRO A 117 -20.36 6.10 20.92
CA PRO A 117 -21.09 4.93 20.46
C PRO A 117 -21.78 5.20 19.12
N ARG A 118 -21.40 4.45 18.08
CA ARG A 118 -22.15 4.40 16.81
C ARG A 118 -23.39 3.54 16.99
N ALA A 119 -24.54 4.18 16.85
CA ALA A 119 -25.86 3.54 16.87
C ALA A 119 -25.98 2.46 15.79
N SER A 120 -26.39 1.26 16.23
CA SER A 120 -26.77 0.14 15.38
C SER A 120 -28.09 0.42 14.66
N GLY A 121 -28.02 0.83 13.38
CA GLY A 121 -29.16 0.83 12.48
C GLY A 121 -29.37 -0.54 11.86
N LYS A 122 -30.36 -1.30 12.35
CA LYS A 122 -30.92 -2.45 11.63
C LYS A 122 -31.65 -1.93 10.39
N VAL A 123 -31.22 -2.36 9.20
CA VAL A 123 -32.05 -2.26 7.99
C VAL A 123 -32.89 -3.53 7.92
N ARG A 124 -34.19 -3.32 7.81
CA ARG A 124 -35.24 -4.33 7.73
C ARG A 124 -35.40 -4.85 6.31
#